data_AF-A0A955GQ71-F1
#
_entry.id   AF-A0A955GQ71-F1
#
_cell.length_a   1.000
_cell.length_b   1.000
_cell.length_c   1.000
_cell.angle_alpha   90.00
_cell.angle_beta   90.00
_cell.angle_gamma   90.00
#
_symmetry.space_group_name_H-M   'P 1'
#
loop_
_entity.id
_entity.type
_entity.pdbx_description
1 polymer ?
#
loop_
_entity_poly.entity_id
_entity_poly.type
_entity_poly.pdbx_seq_one_letter_code
_entity_poly.pdbx_strand_id
1 'polypeptide(L)'
;MILTWILRIIPAIIVLQTLRYKFSGHPESKEIFEKVRLLGLPEQYGRIGTGIIELVSGILILIPETSKIGAIGIMCVTCGALVSHATKLGFKGNNLPLAISGAVALLSSLALVIF
;
A
#
# COMPACT_ATOMS: atom_id res chain seq x y z
N MET A 1 -13.24 -1.53 -20.57
CA MET A 1 -12.29 -0.41 -20.79
C MET A 1 -12.34 0.64 -19.69
N ILE A 2 -13.51 1.24 -19.39
CA ILE A 2 -13.59 2.27 -18.32
C ILE A 2 -13.36 1.65 -16.93
N LEU A 3 -14.04 0.54 -16.62
CA LEU A 3 -13.90 -0.15 -15.33
C LEU A 3 -12.46 -0.57 -15.03
N THR A 4 -11.74 -1.11 -16.01
CA THR A 4 -10.34 -1.54 -15.85
C THR A 4 -9.41 -0.37 -15.56
N TRP A 5 -9.65 0.82 -16.12
CA TRP A 5 -8.88 2.02 -15.79
C TRP A 5 -9.18 2.53 -14.38
N ILE A 6 -10.45 2.50 -13.96
CA ILE A 6 -10.84 2.84 -12.58
C ILE A 6 -10.12 1.93 -11.58
N LEU A 7 -10.11 0.63 -11.83
CA LEU A 7 -9.43 -0.36 -10.99
C LEU A 7 -7.90 -0.19 -10.96
N ARG A 8 -7.30 0.48 -11.94
CA ARG A 8 -5.86 0.82 -11.95
C ARG A 8 -5.57 2.12 -11.20
N ILE A 9 -6.37 3.15 -11.45
CA ILE A 9 -6.13 4.51 -10.94
C ILE A 9 -6.36 4.58 -9.43
N ILE A 10 -7.41 3.94 -8.90
CA ILE A 10 -7.73 3.97 -7.47
C ILE A 10 -6.53 3.49 -6.61
N PRO A 11 -6.02 2.25 -6.78
CA PRO A 11 -4.89 1.78 -5.99
C PRO A 11 -3.62 2.59 -6.25
N ALA A 12 -3.37 3.06 -7.49
CA ALA A 12 -2.22 3.90 -7.81
C ALA A 12 -2.21 5.23 -7.03
N ILE A 13 -3.36 5.91 -6.94
CA ILE A 13 -3.50 7.15 -6.17
C ILE A 13 -3.31 6.88 -4.67
N ILE A 14 -3.91 5.80 -4.15
CA ILE A 14 -3.81 5.44 -2.73
C ILE A 14 -2.35 5.20 -2.34
N VAL A 15 -1.60 4.38 -3.10
CA VAL A 15 -0.18 4.16 -2.79
C VAL A 15 0.64 5.43 -2.99
N LEU A 16 0.36 6.26 -4.00
CA LEU A 16 1.08 7.52 -4.18
C LEU A 16 0.92 8.47 -2.99
N GLN A 17 -0.29 8.51 -2.41
CA GLN A 17 -0.54 9.28 -1.19
C GLN A 17 0.27 8.74 -0.01
N THR A 18 0.34 7.42 0.20
CA THR A 18 1.12 6.84 1.30
C THR A 18 2.63 7.03 1.10
N LEU A 19 3.12 6.96 -0.14
CA LEU A 19 4.53 7.18 -0.48
C LEU A 19 5.04 8.54 -0.06
N ARG A 20 4.22 9.59 -0.19
CA ARG A 20 4.59 10.94 0.28
C ARG A 20 4.98 10.91 1.75
N TYR A 21 4.21 10.25 2.61
CA TYR A 21 4.50 10.14 4.04
C TYR A 21 5.71 9.26 4.31
N LYS A 22 5.85 8.15 3.58
CA LYS A 22 6.97 7.22 3.73
C LYS A 22 8.29 7.87 3.34
N PHE A 23 8.40 8.48 2.17
CA PHE A 23 9.67 9.04 1.69
C PHE A 23 10.03 10.37 2.34
N SER A 24 9.06 11.20 2.74
CA SER A 24 9.35 12.41 3.54
C SER A 24 9.79 12.09 4.97
N GLY A 25 9.60 10.85 5.44
CA GLY A 25 9.91 10.47 6.82
C GLY A 25 9.01 11.17 7.83
N HIS A 26 7.74 11.38 7.46
CA HIS A 26 6.75 12.04 8.31
C HIS A 26 6.69 11.37 9.71
N PRO A 27 6.57 12.12 10.81
CA PRO A 27 6.61 11.56 12.16
C PRO A 27 5.65 10.39 12.39
N GLU A 28 4.41 10.53 11.91
CA GLU A 28 3.40 9.48 11.97
C GLU A 28 3.80 8.21 11.20
N SER A 29 4.45 8.36 10.04
CA SER A 29 4.95 7.20 9.27
C SER A 29 6.06 6.49 10.03
N LYS A 30 7.02 7.23 10.59
CA LYS A 30 8.08 6.65 11.42
C LYS A 30 7.52 5.92 12.63
N GLU A 31 6.54 6.50 13.32
CA GLU A 31 5.89 5.89 14.48
C GLU A 31 5.16 4.58 14.11
N ILE A 32 4.42 4.56 13.00
CA ILE A 32 3.76 3.34 12.51
C ILE A 32 4.79 2.25 12.23
N PHE A 33 5.86 2.56 11.49
CA PHE A 33 6.87 1.56 11.14
C PHE A 33 7.73 1.12 12.34
N GLU A 34 7.91 1.99 13.34
CA GLU A 34 8.53 1.63 14.61
C GLU A 34 7.65 0.69 15.43
N LYS A 35 6.32 0.92 15.48
CA LYS A 35 5.37 0.01 16.14
C LYS A 35 5.28 -1.34 15.44
N VAL A 36 5.23 -1.34 14.10
CA VAL A 36 5.13 -2.58 13.34
C VAL A 36 6.42 -3.39 13.42
N ARG A 37 7.59 -2.73 13.38
CA ARG A 37 8.93 -3.33 13.49
C ARG A 37 9.07 -4.63 12.68
N LEU A 38 9.00 -4.47 11.36
CA LEU A 38 9.06 -5.59 10.41
C LEU A 38 10.31 -6.43 10.63
N LEU A 39 10.14 -7.72 10.95
CA LEU A 39 11.21 -8.69 11.18
C LEU A 39 12.23 -8.26 12.27
N GLY A 40 11.84 -7.39 13.20
CA GLY A 40 12.75 -6.86 14.23
C GLY A 40 13.73 -5.81 13.71
N LEU A 41 13.70 -5.48 12.42
CA LEU A 41 14.57 -4.50 11.79
C LEU A 41 14.15 -3.06 12.20
N PRO A 42 15.08 -2.09 12.11
CA PRO A 42 14.76 -0.68 12.26
C PRO A 42 13.66 -0.23 11.30
N GLU A 43 12.84 0.74 11.72
CA GLU A 43 11.67 1.23 10.94
C GLU A 43 12.00 1.49 9.47
N GLN A 44 13.19 2.03 9.19
CA GLN A 44 13.58 2.57 7.88
C GLN A 44 13.58 1.49 6.80
N TYR A 45 13.96 0.26 7.16
CA TYR A 45 13.96 -0.86 6.22
C TYR A 45 12.54 -1.21 5.81
N GLY A 46 11.60 -1.21 6.76
CA GLY A 46 10.18 -1.41 6.50
C GLY A 46 9.58 -0.26 5.70
N ARG A 47 9.82 0.98 6.14
CA ARG A 47 9.23 2.19 5.56
C ARG A 47 9.72 2.44 4.14
N ILE A 48 11.04 2.49 3.93
CA ILE A 48 11.63 2.75 2.61
C ILE A 48 11.50 1.52 1.71
N GLY A 49 11.73 0.31 2.23
CA GLY A 49 11.61 -0.93 1.45
C GLY A 49 10.21 -1.12 0.89
N THR A 50 9.16 -1.02 1.72
CA THR A 50 7.78 -1.10 1.23
C THR A 50 7.43 0.08 0.33
N GLY A 51 7.97 1.28 0.59
CA GLY A 51 7.79 2.44 -0.27
C GLY A 51 8.36 2.23 -1.69
N ILE A 52 9.53 1.61 -1.84
CA ILE A 52 10.08 1.31 -3.17
C ILE A 52 9.18 0.32 -3.91
N ILE A 53 8.72 -0.74 -3.22
CA ILE A 53 7.82 -1.74 -3.81
C ILE A 53 6.49 -1.10 -4.23
N GLU A 54 5.92 -0.24 -3.40
CA GLU A 54 4.71 0.52 -3.71
C GLU A 54 4.88 1.46 -4.90
N LEU A 55 6.01 2.17 -4.99
CA LEU A 55 6.30 3.07 -6.12
C LEU A 55 6.37 2.29 -7.44
N VAL A 56 7.16 1.21 -7.46
CA VAL A 56 7.28 0.36 -8.65
C VAL A 56 5.92 -0.22 -9.03
N SER A 57 5.19 -0.77 -8.05
CA SER A 57 3.87 -1.37 -8.30
C SER A 57 2.84 -0.34 -8.77
N GLY A 58 2.86 0.86 -8.20
CA GLY A 58 2.01 1.99 -8.58
C GLY A 58 2.30 2.54 -9.99
N ILE A 59 3.53 2.41 -10.49
CA ILE A 59 3.87 2.71 -11.88
C ILE A 59 3.40 1.57 -12.80
N LEU A 60 3.74 0.32 -12.45
CA LEU A 60 3.41 -0.85 -13.26
C LEU A 60 1.90 -1.05 -13.45
N ILE A 61 1.08 -0.70 -12.45
CA ILE A 61 -0.38 -0.84 -12.55
C ILE A 61 -1.01 0.11 -13.58
N LEU A 62 -0.37 1.24 -13.87
CA LEU A 62 -0.86 2.23 -14.84
C LEU A 62 -0.54 1.87 -16.28
N ILE A 63 0.49 1.04 -16.50
CA ILE A 63 0.89 0.54 -17.82
C ILE A 63 0.01 -0.69 -18.16
N PRO A 64 -0.81 -0.65 -19.23
CA PRO A 64 -1.78 -1.69 -19.51
C PRO A 64 -1.22 -3.12 -19.58
N GLU A 65 -0.02 -3.27 -20.12
CA GLU A 65 0.66 -4.55 -20.35
C GLU A 65 1.21 -5.14 -19.05
N THR A 66 1.58 -4.31 -18.07
CA THR A 66 2.12 -4.74 -16.78
C THR A 66 1.12 -4.61 -15.64
N SER A 67 -0.15 -4.27 -15.94
CA SER A 67 -1.09 -3.85 -14.90
C SER A 67 -1.35 -4.93 -13.85
N LYS A 68 -1.37 -6.20 -14.25
CA LYS A 68 -1.55 -7.34 -13.33
C LYS A 68 -0.35 -7.53 -12.41
N ILE A 69 0.87 -7.30 -12.89
CA ILE A 69 2.09 -7.37 -12.07
C ILE A 69 2.08 -6.27 -11.02
N GLY A 70 1.74 -5.04 -11.43
CA GLY A 70 1.57 -3.92 -10.49
C GLY A 70 0.48 -4.20 -9.45
N ALA A 71 -0.66 -4.75 -9.86
CA ALA A 71 -1.75 -5.13 -8.96
C ALA A 71 -1.31 -6.18 -7.91
N ILE A 72 -0.59 -7.23 -8.33
CA ILE A 72 -0.05 -8.24 -7.40
C ILE A 72 0.90 -7.59 -6.40
N GLY A 73 1.78 -6.69 -6.86
CA GLY A 73 2.68 -5.95 -5.98
C GLY A 73 1.94 -5.11 -4.94
N ILE A 74 0.91 -4.37 -5.35
CA ILE A 74 0.03 -3.60 -4.43
C ILE A 74 -0.70 -4.53 -3.46
N MET A 75 -1.21 -5.69 -3.92
CA MET A 75 -1.86 -6.67 -3.05
C MET A 75 -0.91 -7.17 -1.95
N CYS A 76 0.33 -7.50 -2.30
CA CYS A 76 1.31 -7.98 -1.32
C CYS A 76 1.58 -6.96 -0.21
N VAL A 77 1.85 -5.70 -0.57
CA VAL A 77 2.15 -4.64 0.41
C VAL A 77 0.93 -4.25 1.24
N THR A 78 -0.25 -4.13 0.62
CA THR A 78 -1.48 -3.74 1.32
C THR A 78 -2.00 -4.87 2.22
N CYS A 79 -1.81 -6.13 1.85
CA CYS A 79 -2.08 -7.28 2.73
C CYS A 79 -1.21 -7.21 3.99
N GLY A 80 0.11 -7.00 3.84
CA GLY A 80 1.01 -6.82 4.98
C GLY A 80 0.64 -5.63 5.88
N ALA A 81 0.19 -4.52 5.28
CA ALA A 81 -0.31 -3.37 6.02
C ALA A 81 -1.59 -3.71 6.83
N LEU A 82 -2.57 -4.39 6.22
CA LEU A 82 -3.81 -4.78 6.90
C LEU A 82 -3.57 -5.79 8.03
N VAL A 83 -2.66 -6.74 7.84
CA VAL A 83 -2.22 -7.65 8.91
C VAL A 83 -1.60 -6.86 10.06
N SER A 84 -0.81 -5.82 9.76
CA SER A 84 -0.23 -4.93 10.77
C SER A 84 -1.31 -4.12 11.52
N HIS A 85 -2.39 -3.73 10.85
CA HIS A 85 -3.57 -3.14 11.51
C HIS A 85 -4.28 -4.13 12.43
N ALA A 86 -4.52 -5.35 11.98
CA ALA A 86 -5.19 -6.37 12.77
C ALA A 86 -4.39 -6.80 14.00
N THR A 87 -3.05 -6.71 13.96
CA THR A 87 -2.18 -7.24 15.02
C THR A 87 -1.53 -6.19 15.92
N LYS A 88 -1.08 -5.05 15.38
CA LYS A 88 -0.22 -4.09 16.09
C LYS A 88 -0.75 -2.66 16.15
N LEU A 89 -1.40 -2.18 15.09
CA LEU A 89 -1.81 -0.76 14.98
C LEU A 89 -3.26 -0.51 15.42
N GLY A 90 -4.15 -1.48 15.23
CA GLY A 90 -5.58 -1.35 15.46
C GLY A 90 -6.30 -0.44 14.45
N PHE A 91 -7.56 -0.14 14.75
CA PHE A 91 -8.52 0.55 13.87
C PHE A 91 -9.11 1.81 14.52
N LYS A 92 -8.27 2.65 15.13
CA LYS A 92 -8.69 3.88 15.83
C LYS A 92 -7.92 5.11 15.32
N GLY A 93 -8.52 6.29 15.43
CA GLY A 93 -7.91 7.53 14.98
C GLY A 93 -7.47 7.47 13.52
N ASN A 94 -6.27 7.94 13.21
CA ASN A 94 -5.72 7.94 11.85
C ASN A 94 -5.45 6.54 11.29
N ASN A 95 -5.37 5.49 12.13
CA ASN A 95 -5.17 4.13 11.65
C ASN A 95 -6.41 3.57 10.93
N LEU A 96 -7.62 4.04 11.26
CA LEU A 96 -8.85 3.58 10.60
C LEU A 96 -8.90 3.96 9.10
N PRO A 97 -8.74 5.23 8.70
CA PRO A 97 -8.73 5.59 7.27
C PRO A 97 -7.55 4.97 6.51
N LEU A 98 -6.39 4.77 7.15
CA LEU A 98 -5.26 4.04 6.57
C LEU A 98 -5.62 2.57 6.27
N ALA A 99 -6.28 1.88 7.21
CA ALA A 99 -6.75 0.52 6.99
C ALA A 99 -7.82 0.44 5.89
N ILE A 100 -8.78 1.37 5.88
CA ILE A 100 -9.85 1.41 4.86
C ILE A 100 -9.25 1.63 3.46
N SER A 101 -8.36 2.62 3.31
CA SER A 101 -7.70 2.86 2.01
C SER A 101 -6.86 1.67 1.56
N GLY A 102 -6.15 1.01 2.48
CA GLY A 102 -5.46 -0.26 2.22
C GLY A 102 -6.40 -1.37 1.73
N ALA A 103 -7.57 -1.53 2.35
CA ALA A 103 -8.58 -2.50 1.94
C ALA A 103 -9.16 -2.19 0.55
N VAL A 104 -9.46 -0.91 0.27
CA VAL A 104 -9.93 -0.48 -1.05
C VAL A 104 -8.88 -0.77 -2.14
N ALA A 105 -7.61 -0.48 -1.87
CA ALA A 105 -6.52 -0.78 -2.79
C ALA A 105 -6.35 -2.28 -3.01
N LEU A 106 -6.46 -3.09 -1.95
CA LEU A 106 -6.39 -4.55 -2.03
C LEU A 106 -7.52 -5.13 -2.89
N LEU A 107 -8.77 -4.73 -2.62
CA LEU A 107 -9.94 -5.21 -3.35
C LEU A 107 -9.92 -4.77 -4.83
N SER A 108 -9.52 -3.53 -5.09
CA SER A 108 -9.38 -3.00 -6.46
C SER A 108 -8.32 -3.76 -7.23
N SER A 109 -7.17 -4.02 -6.60
CA SER A 109 -6.07 -4.77 -7.21
C SER A 109 -6.45 -6.25 -7.43
N LEU A 110 -7.15 -6.87 -6.49
CA LEU A 110 -7.66 -8.24 -6.62
C LEU A 110 -8.64 -8.36 -7.80
N ALA A 111 -9.59 -7.42 -7.90
CA ALA A 111 -10.52 -7.38 -9.03
C ALA A 111 -9.76 -7.25 -10.36
N LEU A 112 -8.74 -6.38 -10.43
CA LEU A 112 -7.94 -6.19 -11.63
C LEU A 112 -7.12 -7.44 -12.04
N VAL A 113 -6.74 -8.29 -11.09
CA VAL A 113 -6.04 -9.55 -11.39
C VAL A 113 -6.99 -10.59 -11.99
N ILE A 114 -8.21 -10.67 -11.44
CA ILE A 114 -9.24 -11.65 -11.83
C ILE A 114 -9.83 -11.34 -13.20
N PHE A 115 -10.14 -10.07 -13.48
CA PHE A 115 -10.71 -9.61 -14.74
C PHE A 115 -9.66 -9.23 -15.79
#